data_AF-A0A7Y0KIE2-F1
#
_entry.id   AF-A0A7Y0KIE2-F1
#
_cell.length_a   1.000
_cell.length_b   1.000
_cell.length_c   1.000
_cell.angle_alpha   90.00
_cell.angle_beta   90.00
_cell.angle_gamma   90.00
#
_symmetry.space_group_name_H-M   'P 1'
#
loop_
_entity.id
_entity.type
_entity.pdbx_description
1 polymer ?
#
loop_
_entity_poly.entity_id
_entity_poly.type
_entity_poly.pdbx_seq_one_letter_code
_entity_poly.pdbx_strand_id
1 'polypeptide(L)'
;MTDHRTTGTDRVAAWMTRRLGSMVTVYLTVSLSAVWMVLGARNVLGFDPYPYPVLLFVGNVVQLLLIFVILVGQRTLSEAGERRAQQTYDDAQAILGECHRLQTLIDDRARLLNRGAPSGDELDPCDTAPIMISPPLSVEPATSTRNRRIAAWLVQRLGTASAIVVTAVVVAGWMVLALLGVIPDPYPFSFLLFCSSLAQLVFMFVIMVGQDVIGEVSDRRVVETANHTAVVLQQCRHLRQHLLAQDELLAAVVEQAVRAEERGPAGAGAPAPRAYTDRSSDVGSGSR
;
A
#
# COMPACT_ATOMS: atom_id res chain seq x y z
N MET A 1 -7.35 1.26 22.15
CA MET A 1 -8.13 1.25 20.89
C MET A 1 -8.92 2.54 20.82
N THR A 2 -8.23 3.64 20.53
CA THR A 2 -8.84 4.98 20.43
C THR A 2 -9.52 5.09 19.07
N ASP A 3 -10.83 5.17 19.11
CA ASP A 3 -11.73 5.44 17.98
C ASP A 3 -11.28 6.71 17.26
N HIS A 4 -10.50 6.56 16.18
CA HIS A 4 -10.33 7.62 15.19
C HIS A 4 -11.65 7.75 14.44
N ARG A 5 -12.62 8.41 15.08
CA ARG A 5 -13.72 9.06 14.39
C ARG A 5 -13.07 9.93 13.34
N THR A 6 -13.08 9.48 12.09
CA THR A 6 -12.80 10.31 10.93
C THR A 6 -13.81 11.44 10.97
N THR A 7 -13.39 12.54 11.58
CA THR A 7 -14.22 13.71 11.80
C THR A 7 -14.79 14.12 10.45
N GLY A 8 -16.07 14.48 10.37
CA GLY A 8 -16.72 14.86 9.10
C GLY A 8 -15.92 15.89 8.29
N THR A 9 -15.08 16.68 8.98
CA THR A 9 -14.07 17.59 8.44
C THR A 9 -13.03 16.94 7.53
N ASP A 10 -12.54 15.73 7.78
CA ASP A 10 -11.56 15.07 6.90
C ASP A 10 -12.20 14.63 5.57
N ARG A 11 -13.47 14.20 5.64
CA ARG A 11 -14.27 13.89 4.44
C ARG A 11 -14.58 15.15 3.64
N VAL A 12 -14.90 16.26 4.31
CA VAL A 12 -15.13 17.56 3.67
C VAL A 12 -13.86 18.06 3.00
N ALA A 13 -12.70 17.97 3.66
CA ALA A 13 -11.42 18.35 3.08
C ALA A 13 -11.08 17.46 1.87
N ALA A 14 -11.22 16.14 1.96
CA ALA A 14 -10.98 15.23 0.85
C ALA A 14 -11.94 15.47 -0.34
N TRP A 15 -13.20 15.82 -0.05
CA TRP A 15 -14.18 16.20 -1.07
C TRP A 15 -13.83 17.53 -1.75
N MET A 16 -13.46 18.54 -0.95
CA MET A 16 -12.99 19.84 -1.44
C MET A 16 -11.76 19.67 -2.32
N THR A 17 -10.79 18.87 -1.92
CA THR A 17 -9.57 18.61 -2.70
C THR A 17 -9.89 17.93 -4.04
N ARG A 18 -10.84 17.00 -4.10
CA ARG A 18 -11.27 16.38 -5.37
C ARG A 18 -12.00 17.36 -6.30
N ARG A 19 -12.82 18.25 -5.74
CA ARG A 19 -13.53 19.29 -6.51
C ARG A 19 -12.56 20.39 -6.99
N LEU A 20 -11.66 20.84 -6.13
CA LEU A 20 -10.73 21.94 -6.40
C LEU A 20 -9.55 21.49 -7.28
N GLY A 21 -9.14 20.21 -7.20
CA GLY A 21 -8.08 19.63 -8.04
C GLY A 21 -8.51 19.28 -9.47
N SER A 22 -9.76 19.54 -9.86
CA SER A 22 -10.23 19.33 -11.23
C SER A 22 -9.78 20.48 -12.14
N MET A 23 -9.27 20.15 -13.33
CA MET A 23 -8.96 21.15 -14.37
C MET A 23 -10.17 22.03 -14.73
N VAL A 24 -11.40 21.49 -14.58
CA VAL A 24 -12.65 22.24 -14.77
C VAL A 24 -12.75 23.43 -13.81
N THR A 25 -12.34 23.27 -12.56
CA THR A 25 -12.39 24.34 -11.56
C THR A 25 -11.43 25.47 -11.91
N VAL A 26 -10.28 25.14 -12.49
CA VAL A 26 -9.32 26.13 -13.00
C VAL A 26 -9.95 26.92 -14.16
N TYR A 27 -10.53 26.23 -15.14
CA TYR A 27 -11.19 26.89 -16.26
C TYR A 27 -12.36 27.78 -15.82
N LEU A 28 -13.18 27.33 -14.87
CA LEU A 28 -14.27 28.14 -14.30
C LEU A 28 -13.74 29.37 -13.58
N THR A 29 -12.70 29.24 -12.77
CA THR A 29 -12.11 30.36 -12.02
C THR A 29 -11.48 31.39 -12.95
N VAL A 30 -10.71 30.94 -13.95
CA VAL A 30 -10.09 31.83 -14.95
C VAL A 30 -11.16 32.53 -15.79
N SER A 31 -12.19 31.79 -16.22
CA SER A 31 -13.30 32.35 -16.99
C SER A 31 -14.08 33.39 -16.19
N LEU A 32 -14.38 33.10 -14.92
CA LEU A 32 -15.04 34.04 -14.02
C LEU A 32 -14.22 35.32 -13.83
N SER A 33 -12.92 35.19 -13.55
CA SER A 33 -12.01 36.34 -13.42
C SER A 33 -11.93 37.15 -14.71
N ALA A 34 -11.85 36.51 -15.87
CA ALA A 34 -11.81 37.17 -17.17
C ALA A 34 -13.13 37.90 -17.49
N VAL A 35 -14.27 37.25 -17.25
CA VAL A 35 -15.61 37.84 -17.42
C VAL A 35 -15.77 39.07 -16.53
N TRP A 36 -15.35 38.98 -15.26
CA TRP A 36 -15.41 40.10 -14.33
C TRP A 36 -14.50 41.25 -14.77
N MET A 37 -13.28 40.95 -15.23
CA MET A 37 -12.35 41.96 -15.74
C MET A 37 -12.91 42.71 -16.95
N VAL A 38 -13.58 42.00 -17.86
CA VAL A 38 -14.25 42.60 -19.04
C VAL A 38 -15.47 43.45 -18.64
N LEU A 39 -16.28 42.99 -17.68
CA LEU A 39 -17.43 43.74 -17.17
C LEU A 39 -17.00 45.02 -16.42
N GLY A 40 -15.94 44.93 -15.61
CA GLY A 40 -15.36 46.06 -14.90
C GLY A 40 -14.75 47.09 -15.85
N ALA A 41 -14.05 46.65 -16.90
CA ALA A 41 -13.46 47.54 -17.90
C ALA A 41 -14.52 48.32 -18.72
N ARG A 42 -15.71 47.74 -18.94
CA ARG A 42 -16.81 48.40 -19.65
C ARG A 42 -17.67 49.30 -18.76
N ASN A 43 -17.32 49.48 -17.49
CA ASN A 43 -18.05 50.29 -16.51
C ASN A 43 -19.56 49.95 -16.40
N VAL A 44 -19.95 48.73 -16.79
CA VAL A 44 -21.34 48.26 -16.81
C VAL A 44 -21.80 47.90 -15.39
N LEU A 45 -20.86 47.54 -14.53
CA LEU A 45 -21.07 47.33 -13.10
C LEU A 45 -21.10 48.68 -12.38
N GLY A 46 -22.20 49.43 -12.52
CA GLY A 46 -22.44 50.64 -11.72
C GLY A 46 -22.64 50.39 -10.21
N PHE A 47 -22.37 49.17 -9.74
CA PHE A 47 -22.66 48.68 -8.40
C PHE A 47 -21.41 48.60 -7.47
N ASP A 48 -20.20 48.66 -8.03
CA ASP A 48 -18.95 48.57 -7.25
C ASP A 48 -17.98 49.72 -7.63
N PRO A 49 -17.77 50.71 -6.75
CA PRO A 49 -16.81 51.80 -6.96
C PRO A 49 -15.35 51.35 -7.13
N TYR A 50 -15.00 50.12 -6.70
CA TYR A 50 -13.63 49.59 -6.72
C TYR A 50 -13.59 48.12 -7.18
N PRO A 51 -13.86 47.83 -8.47
CA PRO A 51 -14.01 46.47 -8.97
C PRO A 51 -12.71 45.64 -8.92
N TYR A 52 -11.54 46.27 -8.97
CA TYR A 52 -10.23 45.58 -8.95
C TYR A 52 -9.73 45.27 -7.52
N PRO A 53 -9.73 46.22 -6.55
CA PRO A 53 -9.35 45.92 -5.17
C PRO A 53 -10.19 44.82 -4.51
N VAL A 54 -11.51 44.80 -4.75
CA VAL A 54 -12.40 43.76 -4.21
C VAL A 54 -12.04 42.39 -4.78
N LEU A 55 -11.78 42.31 -6.09
CA LEU A 55 -11.41 41.06 -6.74
C LEU A 55 -10.04 40.56 -6.28
N LEU A 56 -9.07 41.46 -6.08
CA LEU A 56 -7.76 41.14 -5.52
C LEU A 56 -7.89 40.62 -4.08
N PHE A 57 -8.73 41.26 -3.26
CA PHE A 57 -9.02 40.82 -1.89
C PHE A 57 -9.64 39.43 -1.85
N VAL A 58 -10.73 39.21 -2.60
CA VAL A 58 -11.41 37.91 -2.64
C VAL A 58 -10.48 36.82 -3.18
N GLY A 59 -9.73 37.10 -4.25
CA GLY A 59 -8.76 36.18 -4.81
C GLY A 59 -7.68 35.79 -3.80
N ASN A 60 -7.18 36.77 -3.04
CA ASN A 60 -6.15 36.53 -2.03
C ASN A 60 -6.67 35.67 -0.86
N VAL A 61 -7.88 35.94 -0.37
CA VAL A 61 -8.54 35.12 0.67
C VAL A 61 -8.79 33.69 0.18
N VAL A 62 -9.33 33.53 -1.02
CA VAL A 62 -9.58 32.20 -1.62
C VAL A 62 -8.27 31.45 -1.82
N GLN A 63 -7.22 32.11 -2.30
CA GLN A 63 -5.90 31.50 -2.50
C GLN A 63 -5.29 31.03 -1.17
N LEU A 64 -5.39 31.86 -0.12
CA LEU A 64 -4.93 31.48 1.21
C LEU A 64 -5.66 30.21 1.69
N LEU A 65 -6.99 30.15 1.55
CA LEU A 65 -7.78 28.97 1.91
C LEU A 65 -7.38 27.74 1.06
N LEU A 66 -7.11 27.93 -0.24
CA LEU A 66 -6.68 26.85 -1.14
C LEU A 66 -5.37 26.22 -0.70
N ILE A 67 -4.40 27.03 -0.24
CA ILE A 67 -3.12 26.55 0.30
C ILE A 67 -3.36 25.58 1.46
N PHE A 68 -4.23 25.94 2.41
CA PHE A 68 -4.54 25.03 3.53
C PHE A 68 -5.27 23.76 3.06
N VAL A 69 -6.18 23.86 2.10
CA VAL A 69 -6.86 22.68 1.53
C VAL A 69 -5.85 21.74 0.87
N ILE A 70 -4.90 22.27 0.10
CA ILE A 70 -3.82 21.48 -0.51
C ILE A 70 -3.02 20.78 0.58
N LEU A 71 -2.68 21.48 1.66
CA LEU A 71 -1.87 20.94 2.74
C LEU A 71 -2.55 19.79 3.49
N VAL A 72 -3.86 19.93 3.77
CA VAL A 72 -4.68 18.84 4.31
C VAL A 72 -4.75 17.68 3.31
N GLY A 73 -4.99 17.98 2.02
CA GLY A 73 -5.04 16.97 0.96
C GLY A 73 -3.76 16.15 0.86
N GLN A 74 -2.60 16.81 0.87
CA GLN A 74 -1.29 16.16 0.86
C GLN A 74 -1.11 15.26 2.09
N ARG A 75 -1.46 15.75 3.28
CA ARG A 75 -1.39 14.95 4.50
C ARG A 75 -2.26 13.70 4.42
N THR A 76 -3.53 13.84 4.01
CA THR A 76 -4.45 12.71 3.88
C THR A 76 -3.95 11.70 2.85
N LEU A 77 -3.39 12.17 1.72
CA LEU A 77 -2.79 11.30 0.71
C LEU A 77 -1.56 10.55 1.25
N SER A 78 -0.71 11.21 2.03
CA SER A 78 0.45 10.59 2.68
C SER A 78 0.04 9.55 3.72
N GLU A 79 -0.94 9.84 4.58
CA GLU A 79 -1.48 8.88 5.55
C GLU A 79 -2.15 7.68 4.86
N ALA A 80 -2.89 7.91 3.78
CA ALA A 80 -3.46 6.84 2.97
C ALA A 80 -2.37 6.03 2.22
N GLY A 81 -1.27 6.67 1.83
CA GLY A 81 -0.08 6.02 1.28
C GLY A 81 0.58 5.11 2.31
N GLU A 82 0.71 5.56 3.55
CA GLU A 82 1.24 4.75 4.67
C GLU A 82 0.42 3.50 4.90
N ARG A 83 -0.91 3.63 5.01
CA ARG A 83 -1.80 2.49 5.23
C ARG A 83 -1.70 1.47 4.09
N ARG A 84 -1.64 1.95 2.83
CA ARG A 84 -1.48 1.07 1.67
C ARG A 84 -0.12 0.37 1.65
N ALA A 85 0.95 1.06 2.03
CA ALA A 85 2.28 0.46 2.12
C ALA A 85 2.31 -0.64 3.19
N GLN A 86 1.72 -0.38 4.36
CA GLN A 86 1.59 -1.40 5.41
C GLN A 86 0.79 -2.61 4.94
N GLN A 87 -0.38 -2.38 4.32
CA GLN A 87 -1.19 -3.48 3.76
C GLN A 87 -0.42 -4.29 2.72
N THR A 88 0.30 -3.63 1.82
CA THR A 88 1.09 -4.33 0.78
C THR A 88 2.21 -5.17 1.39
N TYR A 89 2.83 -4.69 2.47
CA TYR A 89 3.82 -5.45 3.21
C TYR A 89 3.20 -6.65 3.93
N ASP A 90 2.09 -6.45 4.64
CA ASP A 90 1.39 -7.52 5.37
C ASP A 90 0.95 -8.63 4.38
N ASP A 91 0.44 -8.24 3.20
CA ASP A 91 0.09 -9.16 2.12
C ASP A 91 1.31 -9.94 1.61
N ALA A 92 2.44 -9.26 1.38
CA ALA A 92 3.68 -9.90 0.94
C ALA A 92 4.20 -10.90 1.99
N GLN A 93 4.13 -10.56 3.28
CA GLN A 93 4.50 -11.48 4.35
C GLN A 93 3.56 -12.68 4.44
N ALA A 94 2.25 -12.48 4.28
CA ALA A 94 1.29 -13.57 4.26
C ALA A 94 1.56 -14.55 3.12
N ILE A 95 1.86 -14.04 1.92
CA ILE A 95 2.23 -14.87 0.75
C ILE A 95 3.51 -15.66 1.04
N LEU A 96 4.54 -15.03 1.60
CA LEU A 96 5.79 -15.72 1.94
C LEU A 96 5.59 -16.78 3.02
N GLY A 97 4.77 -16.49 4.03
CA GLY A 97 4.39 -17.46 5.05
C GLY A 97 3.71 -18.69 4.46
N GLU A 98 2.81 -18.49 3.50
CA GLU A 98 2.14 -19.60 2.82
C GLU A 98 3.09 -20.35 1.88
N CYS A 99 3.99 -19.67 1.16
CA CYS A 99 5.03 -20.34 0.37
C CYS A 99 5.91 -21.23 1.25
N HIS A 100 6.30 -20.76 2.43
CA HIS A 100 7.09 -21.54 3.37
C HIS A 100 6.30 -22.75 3.89
N ARG A 101 5.00 -22.57 4.19
CA ARG A 101 4.11 -23.67 4.56
C ARG A 101 4.02 -24.71 3.45
N LEU A 102 3.90 -24.30 2.19
CA LEU A 102 3.89 -25.23 1.05
C LEU A 102 5.23 -25.96 0.89
N GLN A 103 6.36 -25.26 1.02
CA GLN A 103 7.70 -25.87 1.00
C GLN A 103 7.81 -26.99 2.03
N THR A 104 7.46 -26.73 3.29
CA THR A 104 7.52 -27.76 4.35
C THR A 104 6.65 -28.99 4.07
N LEU A 105 5.46 -28.80 3.48
CA LEU A 105 4.60 -29.92 3.06
C LEU A 105 5.20 -30.73 1.91
N ILE A 106 5.84 -30.04 0.96
CA ILE A 106 6.47 -30.64 -0.21
C ILE A 106 7.73 -31.41 0.19
N ASP A 107 8.51 -30.89 1.15
CA ASP A 107 9.68 -31.57 1.73
C ASP A 107 9.30 -32.84 2.47
N ASP A 108 8.22 -32.81 3.25
CA ASP A 108 7.73 -33.99 3.95
C ASP A 108 7.33 -35.10 2.96
N ARG A 109 6.68 -34.72 1.85
CA ARG A 109 6.33 -35.65 0.76
C ARG A 109 7.56 -36.16 0.00
N ALA A 110 8.55 -35.31 -0.27
CA ALA A 110 9.80 -35.71 -0.91
C ALA A 110 10.51 -36.81 -0.10
N ARG A 111 10.55 -36.66 1.23
CA ARG A 111 11.11 -37.67 2.14
C ARG A 111 10.37 -39.00 2.08
N LEU A 112 9.06 -39.00 1.86
CA LEU A 112 8.29 -40.23 1.68
C LEU A 112 8.60 -40.90 0.33
N LEU A 113 8.73 -40.11 -0.74
CA LEU A 113 9.10 -40.61 -2.07
C LEU A 113 10.51 -41.21 -2.09
N ASN A 114 11.50 -40.54 -1.47
CA ASN A 114 12.87 -41.04 -1.37
C ASN A 114 12.96 -42.43 -0.71
N ARG A 115 12.09 -42.72 0.28
CA ARG A 115 12.04 -44.07 0.89
C ARG A 115 11.63 -45.19 -0.08
N GLY A 116 10.90 -44.85 -1.14
CA GLY A 116 10.46 -45.79 -2.18
C GLY A 116 11.28 -45.74 -3.46
N ALA A 117 12.21 -44.79 -3.58
CA ALA A 117 13.01 -44.58 -4.79
C ALA A 117 14.15 -45.61 -4.90
N PRO A 118 14.49 -46.08 -6.12
CA PRO A 118 15.65 -46.94 -6.33
C PRO A 118 16.95 -46.20 -6.01
N SER A 119 17.95 -46.94 -5.53
CA SER A 119 19.22 -46.40 -5.03
C SER A 119 19.95 -45.58 -6.10
N GLY A 120 19.88 -44.23 -6.01
CA GLY A 120 20.61 -43.32 -6.89
C GLY A 120 19.89 -42.02 -7.29
N ASP A 121 18.58 -41.90 -7.07
CA ASP A 121 17.77 -40.75 -7.52
C ASP A 121 17.03 -40.08 -6.33
N GLU A 122 17.82 -39.64 -5.34
CA GLU A 122 17.33 -39.08 -4.08
C GLU A 122 17.09 -37.56 -4.22
N LEU A 123 15.89 -37.07 -3.89
CA LEU A 123 15.59 -35.64 -3.83
C LEU A 123 16.26 -35.01 -2.62
N ASP A 124 17.04 -33.94 -2.84
CA ASP A 124 17.47 -33.09 -1.74
C ASP A 124 16.26 -32.32 -1.16
N PRO A 125 16.12 -32.25 0.18
CA PRO A 125 15.15 -31.38 0.83
C PRO A 125 15.32 -29.92 0.38
N CYS A 126 14.21 -29.22 0.20
CA CYS A 126 14.19 -27.82 -0.17
C CYS A 126 14.61 -26.96 1.05
N ASP A 127 15.91 -26.92 1.36
CA ASP A 127 16.44 -26.29 2.59
C ASP A 127 16.54 -24.76 2.46
N THR A 128 15.40 -24.09 2.25
CA THR A 128 15.32 -22.62 2.20
C THR A 128 14.79 -22.07 3.52
N ALA A 129 15.64 -21.33 4.23
CA ALA A 129 15.21 -20.57 5.40
C ALA A 129 14.10 -19.58 5.02
N PRO A 130 13.10 -19.37 5.89
CA PRO A 130 12.02 -18.42 5.62
C PRO A 130 12.61 -17.02 5.42
N ILE A 131 12.46 -16.47 4.22
CA ILE A 131 12.88 -15.10 3.93
C ILE A 131 11.86 -14.16 4.57
N MET A 132 12.25 -13.51 5.67
CA MET A 132 11.45 -12.45 6.27
C MET A 132 11.82 -11.12 5.61
N ILE A 133 10.82 -10.49 4.99
CA ILE A 133 10.96 -9.14 4.47
C ILE A 133 10.92 -8.15 5.64
N SER A 134 11.74 -7.10 5.56
CA SER A 134 11.77 -5.99 6.51
C SER A 134 10.41 -5.26 6.59
N PRO A 135 9.96 -4.82 7.77
CA PRO A 135 8.79 -3.96 7.86
C PRO A 135 8.98 -2.71 7.01
N PRO A 136 7.88 -2.16 6.43
CA PRO A 136 7.96 -0.96 5.61
C PRO A 136 8.67 0.10 6.44
N LEU A 137 9.56 0.89 5.82
CA LEU A 137 10.28 1.95 6.53
C LEU A 137 9.29 2.80 7.33
N SER A 138 9.18 2.50 8.64
CA SER A 138 8.61 3.43 9.60
C SER A 138 9.45 4.68 9.45
N VAL A 139 8.82 5.84 9.28
CA VAL A 139 9.49 7.11 8.97
C VAL A 139 10.39 7.53 10.14
N GLU A 140 11.47 6.80 10.43
CA GLU A 140 12.65 7.40 11.00
C GLU A 140 13.26 8.18 9.84
N PRO A 141 13.28 9.53 9.94
CA PRO A 141 13.81 10.34 8.88
C PRO A 141 15.30 10.03 8.80
N ALA A 142 15.69 9.18 7.85
CA ALA A 142 17.10 9.04 7.54
C ALA A 142 17.57 10.43 7.11
N THR A 143 18.36 11.04 7.99
CA THR A 143 19.14 12.25 7.75
C THR A 143 18.37 13.49 7.30
N SER A 144 17.20 13.78 7.86
CA SER A 144 16.58 15.09 7.62
C SER A 144 17.42 16.20 8.27
N THR A 145 18.08 17.03 7.46
CA THR A 145 18.65 18.31 7.92
C THR A 145 17.59 19.06 8.75
N ARG A 146 18.00 19.76 9.83
CA ARG A 146 17.10 20.46 10.77
C ARG A 146 15.97 21.25 10.08
N ASN A 147 16.28 21.87 8.94
CA ASN A 147 15.35 22.64 8.13
C ASN A 147 14.20 21.80 7.56
N ARG A 148 14.47 20.57 7.09
CA ARG A 148 13.44 19.64 6.57
C ARG A 148 12.48 19.19 7.68
N ARG A 149 12.97 19.01 8.92
CA ARG A 149 12.11 18.70 10.08
C ARG A 149 11.15 19.83 10.40
N ILE A 150 11.66 21.07 10.40
CA ILE A 150 10.84 22.25 10.66
C ILE A 150 9.77 22.39 9.57
N ALA A 151 10.14 22.23 8.30
CA ALA A 151 9.20 22.27 7.19
C ALA A 151 8.11 21.19 7.32
N ALA A 152 8.50 19.93 7.56
CA ALA A 152 7.56 18.83 7.76
C ALA A 152 6.62 19.07 8.96
N TRP A 153 7.16 19.58 10.07
CA TRP A 153 6.36 19.93 11.24
C TRP A 153 5.36 21.06 10.94
N LEU A 154 5.79 22.11 10.24
CA LEU A 154 4.91 23.22 9.84
C LEU A 154 3.78 22.71 8.96
N VAL A 155 4.11 21.90 7.95
CA VAL A 155 3.15 21.26 7.03
C VAL A 155 2.15 20.41 7.79
N GLN A 156 2.59 19.59 8.75
CA GLN A 156 1.69 18.75 9.55
C GLN A 156 0.75 19.59 10.43
N ARG A 157 1.26 20.67 11.02
CA ARG A 157 0.48 21.54 11.92
C ARG A 157 -0.57 22.33 11.14
N LEU A 158 -0.15 22.94 10.03
CA LEU A 158 -1.00 23.75 9.16
C LEU A 158 -1.94 22.87 8.30
N GLY A 159 -1.56 21.63 8.00
CA GLY A 159 -2.37 20.66 7.26
C GLY A 159 -3.41 19.95 8.13
N THR A 160 -3.87 20.58 9.21
CA THR A 160 -4.99 20.10 10.01
C THR A 160 -6.29 20.71 9.50
N ALA A 161 -7.38 19.94 9.45
CA ALA A 161 -8.67 20.48 9.04
C ALA A 161 -9.14 21.63 9.95
N SER A 162 -8.75 21.60 11.24
CA SER A 162 -9.00 22.69 12.18
C SER A 162 -8.26 23.98 11.80
N ALA A 163 -7.06 23.91 11.21
CA ALA A 163 -6.35 25.11 10.75
C ALA A 163 -7.14 25.85 9.66
N ILE A 164 -7.76 25.14 8.71
CA ILE A 164 -8.64 25.75 7.70
C ILE A 164 -9.77 26.52 8.39
N VAL A 165 -10.47 25.87 9.32
CA VAL A 165 -11.63 26.47 10.00
C VAL A 165 -11.20 27.67 10.83
N VAL A 166 -10.11 27.56 11.59
CA VAL A 166 -9.57 28.67 12.38
C VAL A 166 -9.19 29.84 11.49
N THR A 167 -8.46 29.62 10.39
CA THR A 167 -8.09 30.68 9.46
C THR A 167 -9.31 31.32 8.82
N ALA A 168 -10.29 30.53 8.38
CA ALA A 168 -11.53 31.05 7.80
C ALA A 168 -12.32 31.91 8.80
N VAL A 169 -12.44 31.44 10.05
CA VAL A 169 -13.13 32.18 11.13
C VAL A 169 -12.37 33.45 11.50
N VAL A 170 -11.03 33.42 11.54
CA VAL A 170 -10.22 34.60 11.83
C VAL A 170 -10.37 35.66 10.73
N VAL A 171 -10.28 35.27 9.46
CA VAL A 171 -10.44 36.20 8.33
C VAL A 171 -11.86 36.76 8.28
N ALA A 172 -12.88 35.91 8.43
CA ALA A 172 -14.28 36.35 8.44
C ALA A 172 -14.58 37.24 9.65
N GLY A 173 -14.08 36.87 10.83
CA GLY A 173 -14.23 37.65 12.06
C GLY A 173 -13.57 39.03 11.95
N TRP A 174 -12.38 39.11 11.38
CA TRP A 174 -11.73 40.39 11.10
C TRP A 174 -12.53 41.23 10.11
N MET A 175 -13.05 40.61 9.04
CA MET A 175 -13.86 41.31 8.04
C MET A 175 -15.14 41.89 8.65
N VAL A 176 -15.82 41.13 9.52
CA VAL A 176 -17.02 41.58 10.24
C VAL A 176 -16.68 42.71 11.21
N LEU A 177 -15.59 42.58 11.97
CA LEU A 177 -15.15 43.60 12.92
C LEU A 177 -14.75 44.91 12.24
N ALA A 178 -14.10 44.81 11.08
CA ALA A 178 -13.77 45.94 10.21
C ALA A 178 -15.04 46.62 9.66
N LEU A 179 -16.03 45.82 9.22
CA LEU A 179 -17.29 46.34 8.70
C LEU A 179 -18.14 47.03 9.78
N LEU A 180 -18.10 46.53 11.02
CA LEU A 180 -18.77 47.12 12.17
C LEU A 180 -18.05 48.39 12.70
N GLY A 181 -16.90 48.77 12.14
CA GLY A 181 -16.16 49.96 12.54
C GLY A 181 -15.55 49.89 13.95
N VAL A 182 -15.41 48.68 14.51
CA VAL A 182 -14.88 48.48 15.86
C VAL A 182 -13.35 48.55 15.90
N ILE A 183 -12.69 48.30 14.76
CA ILE A 183 -11.22 48.36 14.66
C ILE A 183 -10.79 49.82 14.50
N PRO A 184 -9.94 50.37 15.39
CA PRO A 184 -9.43 51.74 15.31
C PRO A 184 -8.31 51.90 14.25
N ASP A 185 -8.32 51.07 13.20
CA ASP A 185 -7.35 51.13 12.11
C ASP A 185 -7.95 51.84 10.90
N PRO A 186 -7.28 52.86 10.32
CA PRO A 186 -7.78 53.57 9.13
C PRO A 186 -7.89 52.70 7.86
N TYR A 187 -7.18 51.57 7.79
CA TYR A 187 -7.10 50.72 6.60
C TYR A 187 -7.13 49.21 6.94
N PRO A 188 -8.23 48.69 7.51
CA PRO A 188 -8.30 47.31 7.99
C PRO A 188 -8.16 46.27 6.88
N PHE A 189 -8.64 46.58 5.67
CA PHE A 189 -8.55 45.69 4.50
C PHE A 189 -7.15 45.63 3.89
N SER A 190 -6.47 46.78 3.77
CA SER A 190 -5.10 46.84 3.24
C SER A 190 -4.11 46.11 4.13
N PHE A 191 -4.30 46.17 5.45
CA PHE A 191 -3.52 45.41 6.42
C PHE A 191 -3.70 43.90 6.24
N LEU A 192 -4.95 43.42 6.11
CA LEU A 192 -5.23 42.01 5.83
C LEU A 192 -4.60 41.54 4.52
N LEU A 193 -4.72 42.34 3.45
CA LEU A 193 -4.10 42.05 2.15
C LEU A 193 -2.58 41.87 2.28
N PHE A 194 -1.93 42.76 3.02
CA PHE A 194 -0.51 42.70 3.27
C PHE A 194 -0.13 41.42 4.03
N CYS A 195 -0.78 41.14 5.16
CA CYS A 195 -0.52 39.96 5.97
C CYS A 195 -0.74 38.66 5.19
N SER A 196 -1.82 38.57 4.41
CA SER A 196 -2.13 37.38 3.64
C SER A 196 -1.16 37.17 2.47
N SER A 197 -0.75 38.24 1.78
CA SER A 197 0.28 38.16 0.73
C SER A 197 1.63 37.68 1.27
N LEU A 198 2.02 38.17 2.47
CA LEU A 198 3.22 37.70 3.15
C LEU A 198 3.09 36.20 3.52
N ALA A 199 1.95 35.81 4.10
CA ALA A 199 1.69 34.43 4.47
C ALA A 199 1.75 33.49 3.24
N GLN A 200 1.17 33.89 2.11
CA GLN A 200 1.22 33.13 0.85
C GLN A 200 2.66 32.87 0.39
N LEU A 201 3.52 33.89 0.42
CA LEU A 201 4.93 33.76 0.03
C LEU A 201 5.66 32.76 0.94
N VAL A 202 5.43 32.85 2.25
CA VAL A 202 5.99 31.89 3.22
C VAL A 202 5.46 30.48 2.95
N PHE A 203 4.16 30.32 2.72
CA PHE A 203 3.56 29.01 2.45
C PHE A 203 4.06 28.39 1.15
N MET A 204 4.35 29.19 0.12
CA MET A 204 4.94 28.68 -1.12
C MET A 204 6.28 27.99 -0.86
N PHE A 205 7.17 28.61 -0.08
CA PHE A 205 8.45 28.01 0.30
C PHE A 205 8.27 26.75 1.16
N VAL A 206 7.36 26.81 2.14
CA VAL A 206 7.08 25.68 3.02
C VAL A 206 6.54 24.48 2.24
N ILE A 207 5.61 24.71 1.32
CA ILE A 207 5.05 23.66 0.48
C ILE A 207 6.10 23.08 -0.46
N MET A 208 6.95 23.91 -1.07
CA MET A 208 8.04 23.45 -1.94
C MET A 208 8.99 22.50 -1.20
N VAL A 209 9.46 22.90 0.00
CA VAL A 209 10.32 22.03 0.83
C VAL A 209 9.55 20.82 1.33
N GLY A 210 8.28 20.98 1.72
CA GLY A 210 7.42 19.88 2.16
C GLY A 210 7.23 18.82 1.08
N GLN A 211 7.02 19.25 -0.17
CA GLN A 211 6.89 18.37 -1.33
C GLN A 211 8.17 17.59 -1.62
N ASP A 212 9.35 18.22 -1.54
CA ASP A 212 10.64 17.57 -1.71
C ASP A 212 10.88 16.47 -0.63
N VAL A 213 10.49 16.74 0.61
CA VAL A 213 10.56 15.77 1.71
C VAL A 213 9.61 14.58 1.48
N ILE A 214 8.36 14.85 1.07
CA ILE A 214 7.37 13.80 0.79
C ILE A 214 7.81 12.97 -0.44
N GLY A 215 8.38 13.60 -1.46
CA GLY A 215 8.88 12.95 -2.67
C GLY A 215 9.96 11.93 -2.37
N GLU A 216 10.96 12.29 -1.55
CA GLU A 216 12.03 11.36 -1.15
C GLU A 216 11.50 10.12 -0.43
N VAL A 217 10.54 10.30 0.48
CA VAL A 217 9.90 9.19 1.19
C VAL A 217 9.10 8.31 0.22
N SER A 218 8.43 8.92 -0.76
CA SER A 218 7.73 8.19 -1.81
C SER A 218 8.70 7.35 -2.65
N ASP A 219 9.83 7.92 -3.07
CA ASP A 219 10.81 7.24 -3.91
C ASP A 219 11.42 6.02 -3.20
N ARG A 220 11.77 6.17 -1.91
CA ARG A 220 12.29 5.04 -1.12
C ARG A 220 11.27 3.90 -1.00
N ARG A 221 9.99 4.23 -0.82
CA ARG A 221 8.91 3.22 -0.77
C ARG A 221 8.74 2.47 -2.08
N VAL A 222 8.93 3.14 -3.21
CA VAL A 222 8.87 2.49 -4.53
C VAL A 222 9.98 1.44 -4.62
N VAL A 223 11.20 1.77 -4.20
CA VAL A 223 12.32 0.82 -4.18
C VAL A 223 12.05 -0.36 -3.24
N GLU A 224 11.54 -0.09 -2.04
CA GLU A 224 11.21 -1.12 -1.06
C GLU A 224 10.11 -2.07 -1.57
N THR A 225 9.02 -1.51 -2.11
CA THR A 225 7.92 -2.30 -2.70
C THR A 225 8.41 -3.18 -3.87
N ALA A 226 9.31 -2.63 -4.70
CA ALA A 226 9.93 -3.39 -5.78
C ALA A 226 10.77 -4.57 -5.24
N ASN A 227 11.57 -4.34 -4.19
CA ASN A 227 12.35 -5.38 -3.54
C ASN A 227 11.46 -6.47 -2.92
N HIS A 228 10.36 -6.09 -2.27
CA HIS A 228 9.41 -7.05 -1.69
C HIS A 228 8.82 -7.96 -2.77
N THR A 229 8.42 -7.37 -3.89
CA THR A 229 7.89 -8.11 -5.05
C THR A 229 8.93 -9.06 -5.63
N ALA A 230 10.20 -8.63 -5.73
CA ALA A 230 11.28 -9.46 -6.23
C ALA A 230 11.52 -10.69 -5.34
N VAL A 231 11.49 -10.53 -4.02
CA VAL A 231 11.64 -11.64 -3.05
C VAL A 231 10.50 -12.64 -3.19
N VAL A 232 9.25 -12.18 -3.22
CA VAL A 232 8.07 -13.05 -3.40
C VAL A 232 8.19 -13.84 -4.71
N LEU A 233 8.52 -13.16 -5.82
CA LEU A 233 8.67 -13.81 -7.12
C LEU A 233 9.79 -14.85 -7.12
N GLN A 234 10.91 -14.56 -6.48
CA GLN A 234 12.03 -15.49 -6.36
C GLN A 234 11.62 -16.75 -5.59
N GLN A 235 10.87 -16.61 -4.50
CA GLN A 235 10.35 -17.75 -3.74
C GLN A 235 9.35 -18.59 -4.54
N CYS A 236 8.44 -17.96 -5.27
CA CYS A 236 7.53 -18.69 -6.16
C CYS A 236 8.27 -19.45 -7.26
N ARG A 237 9.34 -18.86 -7.83
CA ARG A 237 10.18 -19.54 -8.84
C ARG A 237 10.88 -20.76 -8.25
N HIS A 238 11.41 -20.63 -7.03
CA HIS A 238 12.08 -21.74 -6.36
C HIS A 238 11.11 -22.89 -6.10
N LEU A 239 9.92 -22.58 -5.57
CA LEU A 239 8.86 -23.57 -5.34
C LEU A 239 8.47 -24.31 -6.64
N ARG A 240 8.33 -23.57 -7.74
CA ARG A 240 8.01 -24.15 -9.05
C ARG A 240 9.10 -25.10 -9.54
N GLN A 241 10.38 -24.76 -9.37
CA GLN A 241 11.48 -25.63 -9.79
C GLN A 241 11.48 -26.94 -9.00
N HIS A 242 11.24 -26.88 -7.69
CA HIS A 242 11.17 -28.07 -6.86
C HIS A 242 9.97 -28.96 -7.21
N LEU A 243 8.80 -28.36 -7.47
CA LEU A 243 7.62 -29.11 -7.94
C LEU A 243 7.88 -29.84 -9.27
N LEU A 244 8.56 -29.19 -10.23
CA LEU A 244 8.93 -29.83 -11.49
C LEU A 244 9.88 -31.01 -11.29
N ALA A 245 10.85 -30.90 -10.38
CA ALA A 245 11.76 -32.01 -10.05
C ALA A 245 11.02 -33.19 -9.41
N GLN A 246 10.01 -32.93 -8.58
CA GLN A 246 9.18 -33.99 -8.01
C GLN A 246 8.33 -34.71 -9.06
N ASP A 247 7.75 -33.96 -10.01
CA ASP A 247 6.94 -34.53 -11.09
C ASP A 247 7.77 -35.49 -11.96
N GLU A 248 9.06 -35.18 -12.21
CA GLU A 248 9.98 -36.06 -12.96
C GLU A 248 10.23 -37.39 -12.24
N LEU A 249 10.46 -37.37 -10.92
CA LEU A 249 10.69 -38.60 -10.16
C LEU A 249 9.42 -39.42 -9.97
N LEU A 250 8.27 -38.77 -9.78
CA LEU A 250 6.98 -39.44 -9.74
C LEU A 250 6.73 -40.20 -11.06
N ALA A 251 7.05 -39.59 -12.21
CA ALA A 251 6.96 -40.26 -13.49
C ALA A 251 7.88 -41.49 -13.57
N ALA A 252 9.12 -41.39 -13.08
CA ALA A 252 10.07 -42.51 -13.07
C ALA A 252 9.60 -43.67 -12.17
N VAL A 253 9.07 -43.39 -10.97
CA VAL A 253 8.54 -44.40 -10.05
C VAL A 253 7.31 -45.10 -10.65
N VAL A 254 6.41 -44.34 -11.28
CA VAL A 254 5.22 -44.91 -11.95
C VAL A 254 5.64 -45.83 -13.10
N GLU A 255 6.61 -45.42 -13.92
CA GLU A 255 7.10 -46.26 -15.03
C GLU A 255 7.71 -47.57 -14.52
N GLN A 256 8.43 -47.54 -13.41
CA GLN A 256 8.99 -48.74 -12.78
C GLN A 256 7.90 -49.67 -12.23
N ALA A 257 6.87 -49.13 -11.60
CA ALA A 257 5.74 -49.90 -11.08
C ALA A 257 5.02 -50.64 -12.21
N VAL A 258 4.74 -49.96 -13.33
CA VAL A 258 4.14 -50.57 -14.52
C VAL A 258 5.02 -51.70 -15.07
N ARG A 259 6.34 -51.48 -15.20
CA ARG A 259 7.29 -52.51 -15.65
C ARG A 259 7.41 -53.71 -14.71
N ALA A 260 7.17 -53.52 -13.41
CA ALA A 260 7.16 -54.60 -12.42
C ALA A 260 5.89 -55.46 -12.53
N GLU A 261 4.74 -54.83 -12.78
CA GLU A 261 3.46 -55.51 -13.01
C GLU A 261 3.50 -56.36 -14.28
N GLU A 262 4.09 -55.84 -15.37
CA GLU A 262 4.30 -56.61 -16.61
C GLU A 262 5.22 -57.83 -16.44
N ARG A 263 6.03 -57.90 -15.37
CA ARG A 263 6.97 -59.01 -15.08
C ARG A 263 6.39 -60.13 -14.19
N GLY A 264 5.17 -60.04 -13.66
CA GLY A 264 4.61 -61.09 -12.79
C GLY A 264 3.24 -61.63 -13.26
N PRO A 265 2.94 -62.97 -13.22
CA PRO A 265 3.76 -64.14 -12.93
C PRO A 265 3.80 -65.14 -14.13
N ALA A 266 4.89 -65.17 -14.91
CA ALA A 266 5.12 -66.18 -15.95
C ALA A 266 6.17 -67.25 -15.54
N GLY A 267 6.47 -67.41 -14.25
CA GLY A 267 7.59 -68.25 -13.79
C GLY A 267 7.32 -69.23 -12.64
N ALA A 268 6.11 -69.29 -12.08
CA ALA A 268 5.79 -70.27 -11.03
C ALA A 268 5.35 -71.60 -11.67
N GLY A 269 6.34 -72.38 -12.12
CA GLY A 269 6.13 -73.77 -12.53
C GLY A 269 5.44 -74.56 -11.41
N ALA A 270 4.36 -75.24 -11.79
CA ALA A 270 3.53 -76.07 -10.93
C ALA A 270 4.35 -77.04 -10.05
N PRO A 271 4.00 -77.23 -8.76
CA PRO A 271 4.60 -78.29 -7.98
C PRO A 271 4.13 -79.65 -8.51
N ALA A 272 5.08 -80.54 -8.79
CA ALA A 272 4.83 -81.91 -9.24
C ALA A 272 3.86 -82.66 -8.30
N PRO A 273 3.00 -83.56 -8.83
CA PRO A 273 2.02 -84.26 -8.01
C PRO A 273 2.73 -85.19 -7.03
N ARG A 274 2.46 -84.98 -5.73
CA ARG A 274 2.91 -85.88 -4.65
C ARG A 274 2.32 -87.26 -4.88
N ALA A 275 3.17 -88.27 -5.04
CA ALA A 275 2.79 -89.66 -5.04
C ALA A 275 2.09 -90.02 -3.71
N TYR A 276 0.92 -90.62 -3.84
CA TYR A 276 0.13 -91.20 -2.77
C TYR A 276 0.88 -92.41 -2.18
N THR A 277 1.37 -92.28 -0.94
CA THR A 277 1.80 -93.44 -0.14
C THR A 277 0.76 -93.68 0.95
N ASP A 278 -0.02 -94.73 0.71
CA ASP A 278 -0.93 -95.42 1.61
C ASP A 278 -0.26 -95.78 2.93
N ARG A 279 -0.87 -95.35 4.05
CA ARG A 279 -0.59 -95.87 5.39
C ARG A 279 -1.84 -95.70 6.24
N SER A 280 -2.85 -96.53 5.98
CA SER A 280 -3.95 -96.76 6.92
C SER A 280 -4.21 -98.25 7.10
N SER A 281 -3.47 -98.88 8.01
CA SER A 281 -3.92 -100.06 8.76
C SER A 281 -2.85 -100.48 9.76
N ASP A 282 -2.77 -99.80 10.91
CA ASP A 282 -2.38 -100.48 12.15
C ASP A 282 -2.75 -99.67 13.40
N VAL A 283 -4.00 -99.81 13.87
CA VAL A 283 -4.32 -99.67 15.29
C VAL A 283 -5.43 -100.69 15.60
N GLY A 284 -5.01 -101.90 15.94
CA GLY A 284 -5.82 -102.80 16.74
C GLY A 284 -5.90 -102.25 18.17
N SER A 285 -7.09 -101.88 18.60
CA SER A 285 -7.43 -101.73 20.03
C SER A 285 -8.25 -102.94 20.43
N GLY A 286 -7.58 -103.83 21.17
CA GLY A 286 -8.18 -105.01 21.80
C GLY A 286 -8.94 -104.64 23.08
N SER A 287 -10.04 -105.36 23.25
CA SER A 287 -10.96 -105.43 24.39
C SER A 287 -10.31 -105.81 25.73
N ARG A 288 -10.79 -105.24 26.84
CA ARG A 288 -11.51 -105.94 27.93
C ARG A 288 -12.00 -104.96 28.99
#